data_AF-A0A2Z4LUG4-F1
#
_entry.id   AF-A0A2Z4LUG4-F1
#
_cell.length_a   1.000
_cell.length_b   1.000
_cell.length_c   1.000
_cell.angle_alpha   90.00
_cell.angle_beta   90.00
_cell.angle_gamma   90.00
#
_symmetry.space_group_name_H-M   'P 1'
#
loop_
_entity.id
_entity.type
_entity.pdbx_description
1 polymer ?
#
loop_
_entity_poly.entity_id
_entity_poly.type
_entity_poly.pdbx_seq_one_letter_code
_entity_poly.pdbx_strand_id
1 'polypeptide(L)'
;MKRFIYSFYGIFSYCLFLVVFSYFVFWENNILVPTGVDKGDAPNLFKALIINILLIALFFVPHSVMARKSFKAWWITVIPKALERSTYVLVSSSLMAVWIYFWQPIPLIIYDLTDSWLGTFLMILSFFGFGLAVFCTFLINHFDLFGLKQIYYAINNKKESPYKFVTPLLYRLVRHPLYFSFMIAFWCNPLLTVGHLLLALMATVYTMVGIGYEEKDLSELFGETYDLYAEKTPKLLPFVLKSKPFLFMAGLTLLSLFLAYLIGPVQ
;
A
#
# COMPACT_ATOMS: atom_id res chain seq x y z
N MET A 1 -33.78 -2.24 10.73
CA MET A 1 -33.30 -1.46 9.58
C MET A 1 -31.86 -0.95 9.75
N LYS A 2 -31.52 -0.11 10.75
CA LYS A 2 -30.14 0.40 10.95
C LYS A 2 -29.05 -0.69 10.99
N ARG A 3 -29.26 -1.78 11.75
CA ARG A 3 -28.32 -2.90 11.83
C ARG A 3 -27.99 -3.48 10.46
N PHE A 4 -29.03 -3.78 9.67
CA PHE A 4 -28.89 -4.33 8.33
C PHE A 4 -28.14 -3.36 7.39
N ILE A 5 -28.51 -2.08 7.37
CA ILE A 5 -27.85 -1.07 6.52
C ILE A 5 -26.36 -0.97 6.86
N TYR A 6 -26.02 -0.88 8.14
CA TYR A 6 -24.62 -0.71 8.56
C TYR A 6 -23.80 -1.95 8.24
N SER A 7 -24.33 -3.14 8.54
CA SER A 7 -23.66 -4.41 8.22
C SER A 7 -23.46 -4.57 6.71
N PHE A 8 -24.50 -4.33 5.90
CA PHE A 8 -24.40 -4.40 4.45
C PHE A 8 -23.35 -3.43 3.90
N TYR A 9 -23.39 -2.16 4.34
CA TYR A 9 -22.44 -1.15 3.89
C TYR A 9 -20.99 -1.50 4.23
N GLY A 10 -20.73 -1.95 5.46
CA GLY A 10 -19.39 -2.37 5.87
C GLY A 10 -18.88 -3.59 5.11
N ILE A 11 -19.71 -4.63 5.00
CA ILE A 11 -19.37 -5.86 4.27
C ILE A 11 -19.12 -5.55 2.79
N PHE A 12 -19.99 -4.75 2.17
CA PHE A 12 -19.81 -4.32 0.79
C PHE A 12 -18.49 -3.57 0.59
N SER A 13 -18.19 -2.59 1.45
CA SER A 13 -16.95 -1.81 1.38
C SER A 13 -15.71 -2.71 1.52
N TYR A 14 -15.77 -3.68 2.44
CA TYR A 14 -14.70 -4.65 2.65
C TYR A 14 -14.53 -5.61 1.46
N CYS A 15 -15.63 -6.15 0.93
CA CYS A 15 -15.61 -7.01 -0.26
C CYS A 15 -15.07 -6.27 -1.48
N LEU A 16 -15.46 -5.00 -1.68
CA LEU A 16 -14.90 -4.17 -2.75
C LEU A 16 -13.39 -4.00 -2.58
N PHE A 17 -12.92 -3.71 -1.36
CA PHE A 17 -11.49 -3.66 -1.08
C PHE A 17 -10.79 -4.96 -1.46
N LEU A 18 -11.31 -6.11 -1.04
CA LEU A 18 -10.71 -7.41 -1.37
C LEU A 18 -10.63 -7.62 -2.89
N VAL A 19 -11.71 -7.35 -3.62
CA VAL A 19 -11.74 -7.51 -5.09
C VAL A 19 -10.74 -6.57 -5.76
N VAL A 20 -10.76 -5.28 -5.44
CA VAL A 20 -9.88 -4.29 -6.09
C VAL A 20 -8.42 -4.53 -5.70
N PHE A 21 -8.13 -4.84 -4.44
CA PHE A 21 -6.77 -5.12 -3.97
C PHE A 21 -6.22 -6.41 -4.58
N SER A 22 -7.02 -7.50 -4.63
CA SER A 22 -6.61 -8.72 -5.32
C SER A 22 -6.35 -8.46 -6.81
N TYR A 23 -7.24 -7.72 -7.49
CA TYR A 23 -7.00 -7.33 -8.88
C TYR A 23 -5.72 -6.52 -9.03
N PHE A 24 -5.45 -5.58 -8.10
CA PHE A 24 -4.22 -4.77 -8.10
C PHE A 24 -2.95 -5.62 -8.00
N VAL A 25 -2.93 -6.68 -7.18
CA VAL A 25 -1.78 -7.61 -7.08
C VAL A 25 -1.47 -8.25 -8.44
N PHE A 26 -2.49 -8.77 -9.12
CA PHE A 26 -2.34 -9.39 -10.44
C PHE A 26 -2.01 -8.35 -11.53
N TRP A 27 -2.63 -7.19 -11.46
CA TRP A 27 -2.41 -6.07 -12.37
C TRP A 27 -1.00 -5.50 -12.31
N GLU A 28 -0.46 -5.34 -11.10
CA GLU A 28 0.90 -4.87 -10.86
C GLU A 28 1.96 -5.84 -11.36
N ASN A 29 1.68 -7.14 -11.31
CA ASN A 29 2.57 -8.19 -11.84
C ASN A 29 2.25 -8.58 -13.30
N ASN A 30 1.30 -7.92 -13.97
CA ASN A 30 0.86 -8.22 -15.35
C ASN A 30 0.38 -9.68 -15.56
N ILE A 31 -0.13 -10.35 -14.53
CA ILE A 31 -0.52 -11.76 -14.55
C ILE A 31 -2.05 -11.88 -14.58
N LEU A 32 -2.60 -12.74 -15.44
CA LEU A 32 -4.03 -13.07 -15.49
C LEU A 32 -4.98 -11.87 -15.65
N VAL A 33 -4.49 -10.77 -16.23
CA VAL A 33 -5.26 -9.53 -16.47
C VAL A 33 -5.16 -9.10 -17.94
N PRO A 34 -6.21 -8.44 -18.48
CA PRO A 34 -6.21 -7.94 -19.85
C PRO A 34 -5.21 -6.80 -20.04
N THR A 35 -5.15 -5.86 -19.09
CA THR A 35 -4.19 -4.75 -19.02
C THR A 35 -3.42 -4.84 -17.70
N GLY A 36 -2.19 -4.34 -17.68
CA GLY A 36 -1.31 -4.32 -16.50
C GLY A 36 -0.52 -3.01 -16.40
N VAL A 37 0.36 -2.90 -15.41
CA VAL A 37 1.26 -1.73 -15.27
C VAL A 37 2.12 -1.55 -16.52
N ASP A 38 2.63 -2.67 -17.05
CA ASP A 38 3.57 -2.74 -18.17
C ASP A 38 2.90 -3.19 -19.48
N LYS A 39 1.65 -3.67 -19.40
CA LYS A 39 0.93 -4.31 -20.50
C LYS A 39 -0.19 -3.42 -21.05
N GLY A 40 0.03 -2.89 -22.24
CA GLY A 40 -0.96 -2.23 -23.09
C GLY A 40 -0.33 -1.19 -24.01
N ASP A 41 -1.14 -0.61 -24.89
CA ASP A 41 -0.69 0.43 -25.80
C ASP A 41 -0.37 1.71 -25.03
N ALA A 42 0.85 2.22 -25.21
CA ALA A 42 1.21 3.52 -24.65
C ALA A 42 0.72 4.64 -25.57
N PRO A 43 -0.02 5.62 -25.04
CA PRO A 43 -0.17 6.90 -25.75
C PRO A 43 1.17 7.64 -25.77
N ASN A 44 1.17 8.87 -26.28
CA ASN A 44 2.31 9.78 -26.16
C ASN A 44 2.91 9.77 -24.72
N LEU A 45 4.23 9.57 -24.61
CA LEU A 45 4.96 9.43 -23.34
C LEU A 45 4.66 10.57 -22.35
N PHE A 46 4.69 11.82 -22.81
CA PHE A 46 4.46 12.98 -21.96
C PHE A 46 3.02 12.99 -21.41
N LYS A 47 2.05 12.64 -22.25
CA LYS A 47 0.65 12.48 -21.85
C LYS A 47 0.49 11.35 -20.82
N ALA A 48 1.13 10.20 -21.04
CA ALA A 48 1.09 9.06 -20.11
C ALA A 48 1.64 9.44 -18.73
N LEU A 49 2.80 10.11 -18.67
CA LEU A 49 3.41 10.56 -17.43
C LEU A 49 2.49 11.49 -16.64
N ILE A 50 1.90 12.51 -17.30
CA ILE A 50 0.98 13.43 -16.64
C ILE A 50 -0.23 12.70 -16.09
N ILE A 51 -0.89 11.87 -16.91
CA ILE A 51 -2.08 11.13 -16.49
C ILE A 51 -1.75 10.21 -15.30
N ASN A 52 -0.67 9.45 -15.37
CA ASN A 52 -0.29 8.53 -14.29
C ASN A 52 0.06 9.26 -12.99
N ILE A 53 0.79 10.38 -13.06
CA ILE A 53 1.08 11.21 -11.87
C ILE A 53 -0.23 11.73 -11.26
N LEU A 54 -1.16 12.21 -12.08
CA LEU A 54 -2.46 12.70 -11.62
C LEU A 54 -3.32 11.58 -11.02
N LEU A 55 -3.33 10.38 -11.60
CA LEU A 55 -4.06 9.22 -11.08
C LEU A 55 -3.50 8.75 -9.74
N ILE A 56 -2.17 8.69 -9.63
CA ILE A 56 -1.50 8.36 -8.36
C ILE A 56 -1.85 9.41 -7.30
N ALA A 57 -1.77 10.70 -7.64
CA ALA A 57 -2.14 11.78 -6.73
C ALA A 57 -3.63 11.73 -6.34
N LEU A 58 -4.51 11.41 -7.29
CA LEU A 58 -5.96 11.24 -7.08
C LEU A 58 -6.26 10.11 -6.09
N PHE A 59 -5.43 9.09 -5.99
CA PHE A 59 -5.55 8.07 -4.95
C PHE A 59 -4.88 8.50 -3.64
N PHE A 60 -3.59 8.87 -3.68
CA PHE A 60 -2.79 9.13 -2.49
C PHE A 60 -3.24 10.35 -1.68
N VAL A 61 -3.61 11.44 -2.33
CA VAL A 61 -4.01 12.68 -1.64
C VAL A 61 -5.30 12.47 -0.85
N PRO A 62 -6.42 12.00 -1.45
CA PRO A 62 -7.62 11.72 -0.68
C PRO A 62 -7.40 10.66 0.40
N HIS A 63 -6.66 9.59 0.10
CA HIS A 63 -6.38 8.54 1.09
C HIS A 63 -5.69 9.11 2.35
N SER A 64 -4.66 9.93 2.16
CA SER A 64 -3.95 10.58 3.26
C SER A 64 -4.79 11.63 3.97
N VAL A 65 -5.53 12.47 3.23
CA VAL A 65 -6.39 13.51 3.81
C VAL A 65 -7.46 12.88 4.70
N MET A 66 -8.14 11.84 4.23
CA MET A 66 -9.19 11.15 4.98
C MET A 66 -8.64 10.45 6.25
N ALA A 67 -7.35 10.13 6.28
CA ALA A 67 -6.72 9.54 7.47
C ALA A 67 -6.46 10.56 8.58
N ARG A 68 -6.39 11.86 8.26
CA ARG A 68 -6.04 12.94 9.23
C ARG A 68 -7.14 13.18 10.26
N LYS A 69 -6.72 13.50 11.49
CA LYS A 69 -7.62 13.78 12.64
C LYS A 69 -8.67 14.86 12.33
N SER A 70 -8.27 15.95 11.68
CA SER A 70 -9.17 17.07 11.32
C SER A 70 -10.24 16.65 10.32
N PHE A 71 -9.88 15.92 9.28
CA PHE A 71 -10.84 15.42 8.30
C PHE A 71 -11.81 14.43 8.94
N LYS A 72 -11.31 13.50 9.76
CA LYS A 72 -12.15 12.56 10.51
C LYS A 72 -13.16 13.28 11.41
N ALA A 73 -12.74 14.33 12.12
CA ALA A 73 -13.61 15.12 12.98
C ALA A 73 -14.71 15.84 12.17
N TRP A 74 -14.39 16.36 10.98
CA TRP A 74 -15.39 16.90 10.07
C TRP A 74 -16.34 15.81 9.53
N TRP A 75 -15.79 14.66 9.13
CA TRP A 75 -16.56 13.63 8.45
C TRP A 75 -17.66 13.03 9.34
N ILE A 76 -17.37 12.83 10.63
CA ILE A 76 -18.34 12.31 11.60
C ILE A 76 -19.51 13.27 11.88
N THR A 77 -19.47 14.51 11.37
CA THR A 77 -20.62 15.44 11.38
C THR A 77 -21.58 15.19 10.22
N VAL A 78 -21.11 14.54 9.15
CA VAL A 78 -21.86 14.27 7.92
C VAL A 78 -22.32 12.82 7.86
N ILE A 79 -21.45 11.89 8.23
CA ILE A 79 -21.73 10.44 8.22
C ILE A 79 -21.71 9.88 9.66
N PRO A 80 -22.48 8.83 9.95
CA PRO A 80 -22.44 8.20 11.26
C PRO A 80 -21.03 7.73 11.61
N LYS A 81 -20.56 8.02 12.83
CA LYS A 81 -19.20 7.63 13.31
C LYS A 81 -18.85 6.17 13.02
N ALA A 82 -19.81 5.25 13.19
CA ALA A 82 -19.63 3.83 12.93
C ALA A 82 -19.29 3.47 11.48
N LEU A 83 -19.67 4.33 10.51
CA LEU A 83 -19.46 4.14 9.08
C LEU A 83 -18.26 4.89 8.55
N GLU A 84 -17.61 5.76 9.35
CA GLU A 84 -16.45 6.57 8.93
C GLU A 84 -15.38 5.70 8.29
N ARG A 85 -14.92 4.66 9.01
CA ARG A 85 -13.85 3.80 8.51
C ARG A 85 -14.26 2.95 7.31
N SER A 86 -15.50 2.49 7.24
CA SER A 86 -15.98 1.75 6.06
C SER A 86 -16.10 2.68 4.84
N THR A 87 -16.47 3.94 5.05
CA THR A 87 -16.54 4.94 3.97
C THR A 87 -15.14 5.31 3.47
N TYR A 88 -14.17 5.44 4.38
CA TYR A 88 -12.75 5.56 4.03
C TYR A 88 -12.31 4.44 3.08
N VAL A 89 -12.64 3.18 3.43
CA VAL A 89 -12.29 2.00 2.62
C VAL A 89 -12.99 2.05 1.27
N LEU A 90 -14.30 2.30 1.24
CA LEU A 90 -15.08 2.40 0.00
C LEU A 90 -14.49 3.44 -0.97
N VAL A 91 -14.24 4.66 -0.49
CA VAL A 91 -13.68 5.74 -1.31
C VAL A 91 -12.26 5.38 -1.77
N SER A 92 -11.40 4.88 -0.88
CA SER A 92 -10.04 4.48 -1.24
C SER A 92 -10.03 3.38 -2.30
N SER A 93 -10.84 2.34 -2.13
CA SER A 93 -10.95 1.24 -3.11
C SER A 93 -11.51 1.71 -4.43
N SER A 94 -12.46 2.64 -4.44
CA SER A 94 -13.00 3.22 -5.67
C SER A 94 -11.96 4.05 -6.42
N LEU A 95 -11.19 4.88 -5.70
CA LEU A 95 -10.10 5.67 -6.27
C LEU A 95 -8.96 4.77 -6.80
N MET A 96 -8.68 3.67 -6.12
CA MET A 96 -7.72 2.67 -6.58
C MET A 96 -8.21 1.97 -7.86
N ALA A 97 -9.50 1.63 -7.94
CA ALA A 97 -10.08 1.06 -9.16
C ALA A 97 -10.02 2.05 -10.34
N VAL A 98 -10.29 3.34 -10.10
CA VAL A 98 -10.12 4.42 -11.09
C VAL A 98 -8.66 4.52 -11.54
N TRP A 99 -7.70 4.49 -10.60
CA TRP A 99 -6.28 4.50 -10.92
C TRP A 99 -5.90 3.31 -11.83
N ILE A 100 -6.27 2.10 -11.46
CA ILE A 100 -5.99 0.89 -12.25
C ILE A 100 -6.61 0.98 -13.65
N TYR A 101 -7.88 1.37 -13.72
CA TYR A 101 -8.63 1.37 -14.98
C TYR A 101 -8.12 2.42 -15.98
N PHE A 102 -7.75 3.60 -15.49
CA PHE A 102 -7.28 4.70 -16.34
C PHE A 102 -5.76 4.79 -16.47
N TRP A 103 -5.02 3.86 -15.87
CA TRP A 103 -3.56 3.81 -16.02
C TRP A 103 -3.15 3.80 -17.49
N GLN A 104 -2.11 4.57 -17.81
CA GLN A 104 -1.53 4.62 -19.15
C GLN A 104 -0.22 3.83 -19.12
N PRO A 105 -0.15 2.62 -19.70
CA PRO A 105 1.08 1.85 -19.75
C PRO A 105 2.21 2.65 -20.43
N ILE A 106 3.44 2.48 -19.94
CA ILE A 106 4.65 3.05 -20.55
C ILE A 106 5.63 1.88 -20.76
N PRO A 107 5.49 1.08 -21.83
CA PRO A 107 6.20 -0.17 -22.06
C PRO A 107 7.64 0.07 -22.56
N LEU A 108 8.29 1.13 -22.07
CA LEU A 108 9.72 1.36 -22.28
C LEU A 108 10.49 0.52 -21.28
N ILE A 109 11.02 -0.61 -21.75
CA ILE A 109 11.71 -1.60 -20.94
C ILE A 109 13.06 -1.04 -20.45
N ILE A 110 13.30 -1.16 -19.15
CA ILE A 110 14.59 -0.88 -18.50
C ILE A 110 15.37 -2.19 -18.38
N TYR A 111 14.72 -3.26 -17.88
CA TYR A 111 15.22 -4.62 -17.95
C TYR A 111 14.06 -5.60 -18.11
N ASP A 112 14.36 -6.77 -18.68
CA ASP A 112 13.45 -7.91 -18.75
C ASP A 112 14.18 -9.17 -18.29
N LEU A 113 13.69 -9.76 -17.21
CA LEU A 113 14.21 -10.98 -16.60
C LEU A 113 13.17 -12.09 -16.58
N THR A 114 12.04 -11.92 -17.28
CA THR A 114 10.85 -12.77 -17.17
C THR A 114 11.15 -14.26 -17.36
N ASP A 115 12.05 -14.61 -18.29
CA ASP A 115 12.41 -16.00 -18.61
C ASP A 115 13.61 -16.54 -17.81
N SER A 116 14.04 -15.84 -16.75
CA SER A 116 15.19 -16.24 -15.93
C SER A 116 14.80 -16.75 -14.54
N TRP A 117 15.69 -17.53 -13.92
CA TRP A 117 15.54 -17.94 -12.51
C TRP A 117 15.46 -16.71 -11.59
N LEU A 118 16.18 -15.63 -11.92
CA LEU A 118 16.17 -14.39 -11.16
C LEU A 118 14.82 -13.68 -11.29
N GLY A 119 14.24 -13.64 -12.49
CA GLY A 119 12.88 -13.10 -12.69
C GLY A 119 11.83 -13.88 -11.92
N THR A 120 11.91 -15.21 -11.93
CA THR A 120 11.03 -16.07 -11.12
C THR A 120 11.18 -15.76 -9.63
N PHE A 121 12.42 -15.60 -9.15
CA PHE A 121 12.68 -15.22 -7.76
C PHE A 121 12.12 -13.84 -7.40
N LEU A 122 12.30 -12.82 -8.26
CA LEU A 122 11.74 -11.49 -8.07
C LEU A 122 10.21 -11.53 -7.99
N MET A 123 9.57 -12.24 -8.92
CA MET A 123 8.11 -12.42 -8.91
C MET A 123 7.61 -13.07 -7.61
N ILE A 124 8.25 -14.16 -7.15
CA ILE A 124 7.93 -14.79 -5.86
C ILE A 124 8.06 -13.78 -4.73
N LEU A 125 9.11 -12.97 -4.75
CA LEU A 125 9.36 -11.95 -3.73
C LEU A 125 8.31 -10.84 -3.76
N SER A 126 7.81 -10.43 -4.94
CA SER A 126 6.70 -9.49 -5.05
C SER A 126 5.41 -10.01 -4.43
N PHE A 127 4.99 -11.23 -4.81
CA PHE A 127 3.81 -11.89 -4.22
C PHE A 127 3.98 -12.11 -2.71
N PHE A 128 5.19 -12.46 -2.27
CA PHE A 128 5.52 -12.52 -0.84
C PHE A 128 5.33 -11.16 -0.16
N GLY A 129 5.76 -10.06 -0.79
CA GLY A 129 5.52 -8.69 -0.32
C GLY A 129 4.02 -8.40 -0.12
N PHE A 130 3.18 -8.74 -1.09
CA PHE A 130 1.72 -8.57 -0.95
C PHE A 130 1.11 -9.49 0.13
N GLY A 131 1.53 -10.75 0.19
CA GLY A 131 1.08 -11.70 1.23
C GLY A 131 1.49 -11.24 2.63
N LEU A 132 2.71 -10.72 2.76
CA LEU A 132 3.23 -10.14 4.00
C LEU A 132 2.44 -8.89 4.40
N ALA A 133 2.05 -8.05 3.44
CA ALA A 133 1.20 -6.88 3.70
C ALA A 133 -0.15 -7.32 4.31
N VAL A 134 -0.81 -8.31 3.72
CA VAL A 134 -2.05 -8.88 4.26
C VAL A 134 -1.82 -9.43 5.67
N PHE A 135 -0.75 -10.21 5.88
CA PHE A 135 -0.41 -10.73 7.19
C PHE A 135 -0.20 -9.62 8.24
N CYS A 136 0.51 -8.54 7.88
CA CYS A 136 0.72 -7.37 8.75
C CYS A 136 -0.58 -6.70 9.19
N THR A 137 -1.63 -6.70 8.34
CA THR A 137 -2.94 -6.15 8.75
C THR A 137 -3.61 -6.99 9.83
N PHE A 138 -3.45 -8.32 9.82
CA PHE A 138 -3.96 -9.22 10.86
C PHE A 138 -3.21 -9.07 12.19
N LEU A 139 -1.91 -8.78 12.15
CA LEU A 139 -1.12 -8.57 13.36
C LEU A 139 -1.62 -7.38 14.19
N ILE A 140 -2.04 -6.29 13.55
CA ILE A 140 -2.52 -5.09 14.26
C ILE A 140 -3.98 -5.22 14.68
N ASN A 141 -4.91 -5.20 13.72
CA ASN A 141 -6.34 -5.41 13.89
C ASN A 141 -7.06 -5.29 12.52
N HIS A 142 -7.00 -6.33 11.69
CA HIS A 142 -7.51 -6.28 10.30
C HIS A 142 -8.93 -5.72 10.19
N PHE A 143 -9.85 -6.22 11.02
CA PHE A 143 -11.25 -5.79 10.99
C PHE A 143 -11.47 -4.36 11.50
N ASP A 144 -10.59 -3.82 12.33
CA ASP A 144 -10.59 -2.40 12.72
C ASP A 144 -10.08 -1.53 11.57
N LEU A 145 -9.02 -1.98 10.88
CA LEU A 145 -8.42 -1.31 9.74
C LEU A 145 -9.43 -1.17 8.59
N PHE A 146 -10.34 -2.12 8.43
CA PHE A 146 -11.35 -2.10 7.37
C PHE A 146 -12.76 -1.66 7.80
N GLY A 147 -12.93 -1.21 9.04
CA GLY A 147 -14.20 -0.60 9.49
C GLY A 147 -15.28 -1.58 9.98
N LEU A 148 -15.05 -2.89 9.87
CA LEU A 148 -16.01 -3.92 10.27
C LEU A 148 -16.20 -3.99 11.79
N LYS A 149 -15.13 -3.75 12.54
CA LYS A 149 -15.18 -3.75 14.00
C LYS A 149 -16.06 -2.59 14.51
N GLN A 150 -15.86 -1.38 14.02
CA GLN A 150 -16.63 -0.18 14.37
C GLN A 150 -18.14 -0.40 14.13
N ILE A 151 -18.49 -1.05 13.00
CA ILE A 151 -19.87 -1.45 12.70
C ILE A 151 -20.37 -2.49 13.71
N TYR A 152 -19.59 -3.53 13.99
CA TYR A 152 -19.96 -4.55 14.97
C TYR A 152 -20.23 -3.94 16.36
N TYR A 153 -19.41 -3.01 16.83
CA TYR A 153 -19.65 -2.30 18.09
C TYR A 153 -20.95 -1.49 18.04
N ALA A 154 -21.18 -0.75 16.96
CA ALA A 154 -22.37 0.08 16.81
C ALA A 154 -23.68 -0.71 16.76
N ILE A 155 -23.75 -1.80 15.98
CA ILE A 155 -24.98 -2.60 15.86
C ILE A 155 -25.32 -3.35 17.15
N ASN A 156 -24.31 -3.67 17.97
CA ASN A 156 -24.44 -4.36 19.24
C ASN A 156 -24.49 -3.41 20.46
N ASN A 157 -24.54 -2.09 20.24
CA ASN A 157 -24.53 -1.08 21.31
C ASN A 157 -23.35 -1.24 22.30
N LYS A 158 -22.19 -1.69 21.81
CA LYS A 158 -20.97 -1.81 22.60
C LYS A 158 -20.15 -0.51 22.48
N LYS A 159 -19.50 -0.10 23.58
CA LYS A 159 -18.53 1.01 23.54
C LYS A 159 -17.25 0.56 22.84
N GLU A 160 -16.72 1.39 21.95
CA GLU A 160 -15.41 1.17 21.35
C GLU A 160 -14.34 1.12 22.45
N SER A 161 -13.49 0.09 22.43
CA SER A 161 -12.34 0.02 23.34
C SER A 161 -11.34 1.11 22.97
N PRO A 162 -10.69 1.76 23.95
CA PRO A 162 -9.56 2.64 23.67
C PRO A 162 -8.48 1.87 22.89
N TYR A 163 -7.81 2.56 21.96
CA TYR A 163 -6.65 2.03 21.25
C TYR A 163 -5.54 1.74 22.24
N LYS A 164 -5.09 0.48 22.30
CA LYS A 164 -3.93 0.07 23.09
C LYS A 164 -2.72 0.02 22.16
N PHE A 165 -1.62 0.63 22.58
CA PHE A 165 -0.36 0.49 21.87
C PHE A 165 0.16 -0.94 22.03
N VAL A 166 0.39 -1.62 20.90
CA VAL A 166 0.88 -3.00 20.87
C VAL A 166 1.91 -3.15 19.76
N THR A 167 2.92 -4.00 20.00
CA THR A 167 4.00 -4.31 19.05
C THR A 167 4.07 -5.82 18.78
N PRO A 168 3.12 -6.36 17.99
CA PRO A 168 3.03 -7.78 17.71
C PRO A 168 4.09 -8.24 16.69
N LEU A 169 4.78 -9.35 16.98
CA LEU A 169 5.63 -10.10 16.05
C LEU A 169 6.59 -9.20 15.23
N LEU A 170 6.29 -8.96 13.94
CA LEU A 170 7.11 -8.12 13.04
C LEU A 170 7.27 -6.68 13.51
N TYR A 171 6.27 -6.13 14.22
CA TYR A 171 6.34 -4.79 14.79
C TYR A 171 7.36 -4.68 15.94
N ARG A 172 7.94 -5.79 16.42
CA ARG A 172 9.10 -5.76 17.34
C ARG A 172 10.42 -5.56 16.61
N LEU A 173 10.47 -5.92 15.32
CA LEU A 173 11.68 -5.86 14.50
C LEU A 173 11.80 -4.51 13.80
N VAL A 174 10.70 -4.04 13.21
CA VAL A 174 10.62 -2.77 12.49
C VAL A 174 9.29 -2.08 12.77
N ARG A 175 9.24 -0.76 12.72
CA ARG A 175 8.03 0.02 13.04
C ARG A 175 6.94 -0.08 11.99
N HIS A 176 7.33 -0.20 10.72
CA HIS A 176 6.42 -0.12 9.59
C HIS A 176 6.52 -1.35 8.67
N PRO A 177 6.30 -2.58 9.17
CA PRO A 177 6.43 -3.78 8.37
C PRO A 177 5.43 -3.84 7.21
N LEU A 178 4.22 -3.28 7.38
CA LEU A 178 3.20 -3.17 6.32
C LEU A 178 3.66 -2.29 5.14
N TYR A 179 4.36 -1.20 5.43
CA TYR A 179 4.91 -0.35 4.38
C TYR A 179 6.11 -1.00 3.71
N PHE A 180 7.00 -1.62 4.50
CA PHE A 180 8.13 -2.33 3.95
C PHE A 180 7.70 -3.46 3.01
N SER A 181 6.62 -4.19 3.34
CA SER A 181 6.10 -5.25 2.49
C SER A 181 5.58 -4.73 1.13
N PHE A 182 4.94 -3.55 1.09
CA PHE A 182 4.57 -2.91 -0.18
C PHE A 182 5.80 -2.46 -0.99
N MET A 183 6.86 -2.01 -0.32
CA MET A 183 8.09 -1.69 -1.03
C MET A 183 8.72 -2.95 -1.65
N ILE A 184 8.71 -4.09 -0.95
CA ILE A 184 9.15 -5.36 -1.54
C ILE A 184 8.30 -5.68 -2.78
N ALA A 185 6.97 -5.61 -2.65
CA ALA A 185 6.04 -5.88 -3.76
C ALA A 185 6.37 -5.06 -5.01
N PHE A 186 6.41 -3.73 -4.88
CA PHE A 186 6.54 -2.83 -6.03
C PHE A 186 7.94 -2.82 -6.66
N TRP A 187 8.99 -3.13 -5.91
CA TRP A 187 10.36 -3.11 -6.44
C TRP A 187 10.83 -4.46 -6.97
N CYS A 188 10.18 -5.58 -6.61
CA CYS A 188 10.59 -6.92 -7.02
C CYS A 188 9.81 -7.41 -8.25
N ASN A 189 9.92 -6.71 -9.38
CA ASN A 189 9.24 -7.12 -10.62
C ASN A 189 10.25 -7.75 -11.62
N PRO A 190 9.93 -8.89 -12.26
CA PRO A 190 10.77 -9.47 -13.31
C PRO A 190 10.89 -8.62 -14.58
N LEU A 191 9.90 -7.76 -14.86
CA LEU A 191 9.89 -6.82 -15.98
C LEU A 191 9.79 -5.40 -15.43
N LEU A 192 10.86 -4.62 -15.56
CA LEU A 192 10.82 -3.22 -15.13
C LEU A 192 10.72 -2.32 -16.35
N THR A 193 9.56 -1.67 -16.52
CA THR A 193 9.42 -0.56 -17.46
C THR A 193 9.54 0.80 -16.77
N VAL A 194 9.61 1.87 -17.56
CA VAL A 194 9.50 3.25 -17.06
C VAL A 194 8.18 3.48 -16.33
N GLY A 195 7.08 2.85 -16.76
CA GLY A 195 5.78 2.93 -16.09
C GLY A 195 5.82 2.32 -14.70
N HIS A 196 6.40 1.12 -14.58
CA HIS A 196 6.57 0.44 -13.29
C HIS A 196 7.50 1.19 -12.36
N LEU A 197 8.63 1.69 -12.89
CA LEU A 197 9.57 2.49 -12.12
C LEU A 197 8.89 3.76 -11.56
N LEU A 198 8.06 4.44 -12.36
CA LEU A 198 7.27 5.59 -11.90
C LEU A 198 6.36 5.19 -10.73
N LEU A 199 5.63 4.08 -10.85
CA LEU A 199 4.76 3.57 -9.79
C LEU A 199 5.55 3.28 -8.51
N ALA A 200 6.65 2.52 -8.61
CA ALA A 200 7.48 2.13 -7.47
C ALA A 200 8.12 3.34 -6.77
N LEU A 201 8.62 4.31 -7.54
CA LEU A 201 9.19 5.56 -7.00
C LEU A 201 8.11 6.38 -6.27
N MET A 202 6.96 6.60 -6.90
CA MET A 202 5.88 7.39 -6.32
C MET A 202 5.31 6.73 -5.07
N ALA A 203 5.13 5.41 -5.08
CA ALA A 203 4.71 4.64 -3.90
C ALA A 203 5.74 4.72 -2.77
N THR A 204 7.04 4.72 -3.10
CA THR A 204 8.12 4.90 -2.11
C THR A 204 8.07 6.29 -1.48
N VAL A 205 8.00 7.35 -2.30
CA VAL A 205 7.90 8.74 -1.81
C VAL A 205 6.66 8.90 -0.92
N TYR A 206 5.52 8.42 -1.38
CA TYR A 206 4.27 8.43 -0.63
C TYR A 206 4.40 7.71 0.72
N THR A 207 5.00 6.52 0.72
CA THR A 207 5.25 5.75 1.94
C THR A 207 6.12 6.51 2.93
N MET A 208 7.18 7.18 2.48
CA MET A 208 8.04 7.98 3.37
C MET A 208 7.30 9.16 3.99
N VAL A 209 6.48 9.84 3.20
CA VAL A 209 5.63 10.94 3.67
C VAL A 209 4.60 10.42 4.67
N GLY A 210 3.94 9.29 4.36
CA GLY A 210 2.98 8.61 5.22
C GLY A 210 3.58 8.21 6.57
N ILE A 211 4.77 7.61 6.57
CA ILE A 211 5.53 7.31 7.79
C ILE A 211 5.74 8.57 8.62
N GLY A 212 6.18 9.67 8.03
CA GLY A 212 6.40 10.92 8.76
C GLY A 212 5.13 11.41 9.48
N TYR A 213 3.99 11.37 8.80
CA TYR A 213 2.70 11.75 9.37
C TYR A 213 2.20 10.75 10.43
N GLU A 214 2.36 9.46 10.19
CA GLU A 214 1.92 8.42 11.11
C GLU A 214 2.73 8.43 12.42
N GLU A 215 4.06 8.55 12.35
CA GLU A 215 4.90 8.60 13.55
C GLU A 215 4.57 9.84 14.39
N LYS A 216 4.27 10.97 13.75
CA LYS A 216 3.81 12.18 14.46
C LYS A 216 2.47 11.92 15.15
N ASP A 217 1.51 11.32 14.46
CA ASP A 217 0.20 11.02 15.03
C ASP A 217 0.27 10.02 16.19
N LEU A 218 1.17 9.02 16.10
CA LEU A 218 1.42 8.02 17.13
C LEU A 218 2.12 8.62 18.36
N SER A 219 3.11 9.49 18.16
CA SER A 219 3.75 10.22 19.26
C SER A 219 2.75 11.15 19.97
N GLU A 220 1.90 11.87 19.22
CA GLU A 220 0.82 12.68 19.81
C GLU A 220 -0.23 11.83 20.57
N LEU A 221 -0.48 10.59 20.16
CA LEU A 221 -1.51 9.73 20.73
C LEU A 221 -1.02 8.91 21.94
N PHE A 222 0.22 8.43 21.90
CA PHE A 222 0.79 7.50 22.88
C PHE A 222 1.96 8.09 23.69
N GLY A 223 2.44 9.29 23.34
CA GLY A 223 3.49 10.01 24.03
C GLY A 223 4.78 9.19 24.18
N GLU A 224 5.36 9.25 25.38
CA GLU A 224 6.62 8.59 25.74
C GLU A 224 6.63 7.09 25.43
N THR A 225 5.48 6.41 25.48
CA THR A 225 5.40 4.98 25.15
C THR A 225 5.81 4.71 23.71
N TYR A 226 5.36 5.56 22.77
CA TYR A 226 5.74 5.44 21.37
C TYR A 226 7.17 5.93 21.14
N ASP A 227 7.58 7.01 21.80
CA ASP A 227 8.91 7.59 21.63
C ASP A 227 10.02 6.59 22.05
N LEU A 228 9.86 5.93 23.20
CA LEU A 228 10.78 4.87 23.66
C LEU A 228 10.82 3.66 22.71
N TYR A 229 9.70 3.33 22.08
CA TYR A 229 9.65 2.31 21.04
C TYR A 229 10.38 2.75 19.78
N ALA A 230 10.18 4.00 19.35
CA ALA A 230 10.80 4.59 18.17
C ALA A 230 12.34 4.71 18.28
N GLU A 231 12.86 4.90 19.50
CA GLU A 231 14.30 4.89 19.78
C GLU A 231 14.94 3.50 19.58
N LYS A 232 14.20 2.44 19.92
CA LYS A 232 14.72 1.06 19.95
C LYS A 232 14.44 0.27 18.68
N THR A 233 13.45 0.69 17.89
CA THR A 233 12.98 -0.06 16.73
C THR A 233 13.20 0.71 15.42
N PRO A 234 13.97 0.16 14.47
CA PRO A 234 14.16 0.74 13.13
C PRO A 234 12.84 0.98 12.38
N LYS A 235 12.84 1.94 11.43
CA LYS A 235 11.61 2.25 10.65
C LYS A 235 11.17 1.12 9.72
N LEU A 236 12.07 0.68 8.83
CA LEU A 236 11.74 -0.22 7.71
C LEU A 236 12.70 -1.39 7.58
N LEU A 237 14.01 -1.14 7.66
CA LEU A 237 15.02 -2.19 7.51
C LEU A 237 15.46 -2.68 8.90
N PRO A 238 15.40 -4.00 9.15
CA PRO A 238 15.99 -4.54 10.36
C PRO A 238 17.48 -4.18 10.37
N PHE A 239 18.01 -3.86 11.55
CA PHE A 239 19.43 -3.50 11.78
C PHE A 239 19.88 -2.09 11.34
N VAL A 240 19.01 -1.25 10.74
CA VAL A 240 19.37 0.13 10.35
C VAL A 240 18.50 1.16 11.08
N LEU A 241 18.97 1.66 12.22
CA LEU A 241 18.25 2.62 13.08
C LEU A 241 17.84 3.92 12.35
N LYS A 242 18.68 4.41 11.42
CA LYS A 242 18.39 5.56 10.54
C LYS A 242 18.35 5.08 9.09
N SER A 243 17.24 4.49 8.66
CA SER A 243 17.10 4.01 7.28
C SER A 243 17.04 5.17 6.28
N LYS A 244 17.83 5.10 5.20
CA LYS A 244 17.60 5.82 3.93
C LYS A 244 17.00 4.84 2.92
N PRO A 245 15.73 4.45 3.06
CA PRO A 245 15.12 3.34 2.32
C PRO A 245 15.11 3.55 0.79
N PHE A 246 15.10 4.81 0.34
CA PHE A 246 15.29 5.14 -1.07
C PHE A 246 16.61 4.60 -1.64
N LEU A 247 17.73 4.78 -0.91
CA LEU A 247 19.04 4.28 -1.35
C LEU A 247 19.11 2.75 -1.37
N PHE A 248 18.41 2.10 -0.44
CA PHE A 248 18.35 0.65 -0.39
C PHE A 248 17.56 0.07 -1.59
N MET A 249 16.39 0.64 -1.90
CA MET A 249 15.62 0.19 -3.06
C MET A 249 16.27 0.56 -4.40
N ALA A 250 16.88 1.74 -4.48
CA ALA A 250 17.73 2.09 -5.62
C ALA A 250 18.90 1.10 -5.76
N GLY A 251 19.50 0.66 -4.65
CA GLY A 251 20.53 -0.38 -4.63
C GLY A 251 20.05 -1.74 -5.14
N LEU A 252 18.84 -2.18 -4.75
CA LEU A 252 18.21 -3.40 -5.28
C LEU A 252 17.93 -3.31 -6.78
N THR A 253 17.55 -2.13 -7.27
CA THR A 253 17.32 -1.87 -8.69
C THR A 253 18.63 -1.86 -9.48
N LEU A 254 19.68 -1.24 -8.94
CA LEU A 254 21.01 -1.27 -9.55
C LEU A 254 21.60 -2.67 -9.55
N LEU A 255 21.35 -3.46 -8.49
CA LEU A 255 21.77 -4.85 -8.41
C LEU A 255 21.04 -5.71 -9.43
N SER A 256 19.72 -5.56 -9.58
CA SER A 256 18.95 -6.27 -10.61
C SER A 256 19.38 -5.86 -12.03
N LEU A 257 19.67 -4.58 -12.27
CA LEU A 257 20.26 -4.11 -13.52
C LEU A 257 21.63 -4.73 -13.81
N PHE A 258 22.49 -4.77 -12.80
CA PHE A 258 23.80 -5.38 -12.91
C PHE A 258 23.70 -6.89 -13.19
N LEU A 259 22.79 -7.58 -12.50
CA LEU A 259 22.53 -9.00 -12.73
C LEU A 259 21.91 -9.23 -14.11
N ALA A 260 20.99 -8.39 -14.58
CA ALA A 260 20.43 -8.45 -15.93
C ALA A 260 21.53 -8.28 -16.99
N TYR A 261 22.46 -7.36 -16.77
CA TYR A 261 23.64 -7.19 -17.63
C TYR A 261 24.52 -8.45 -17.65
N LEU A 262 24.72 -9.11 -16.49
CA LEU A 262 25.53 -10.32 -16.38
C LEU A 262 24.87 -11.57 -16.96
N ILE A 263 23.56 -11.70 -16.83
CA ILE A 263 22.79 -12.86 -17.32
C ILE A 263 22.69 -12.82 -18.86
N GLY A 264 22.80 -11.62 -19.46
CA GLY A 264 22.69 -11.41 -20.90
C GLY A 264 21.24 -11.62 -21.40
N PRO A 265 20.91 -11.18 -22.63
CA PRO A 265 19.63 -11.53 -23.22
C PRO A 265 19.57 -13.06 -23.38
N VAL A 266 18.53 -13.69 -22.84
CA VAL A 266 18.20 -15.07 -23.18
C VAL A 266 17.94 -15.09 -24.69
N GLN A 267 18.78 -15.81 -25.45
CA GLN A 267 18.66 -15.98 -26.90
C GLN A 267 17.41 -16.78 -27.27
#